data_AF-A0A536VX45-F1
#
_entry.id   AF-A0A536VX45-F1
#
_cell.length_a   1.000
_cell.length_b   1.000
_cell.length_c   1.000
_cell.angle_alpha   90.00
_cell.angle_beta   90.00
_cell.angle_gamma   90.00
#
_symmetry.space_group_name_H-M   'P 1'
#
loop_
_entity.id
_entity.type
_entity.pdbx_description
1 polymer ?
#
loop_
_entity_poly.entity_id
_entity_poly.type
_entity_poly.pdbx_seq_one_letter_code
_entity_poly.pdbx_strand_id
1 'polypeptide(L)'
;MDTRAAAAVLALSLCGCAIFSETHGIQEVDNWVRSHEPLAESGKMKWSDFYAQYLERVSAAPVISQSPVVERLGIMITAALFYERGRIDRAGFDSIQGIVRKYQTLDDPAANLLARSALVRALGSEPDR
;
A
#
# COMPACT_ATOMS: atom_id res chain seq x y z
N MET A 1 48.57 -8.32 -2.35
CA MET A 1 47.11 -8.12 -2.25
C MET A 1 46.49 -8.68 -3.51
N ASP A 2 45.86 -9.85 -3.39
CA ASP A 2 45.23 -10.54 -4.52
C ASP A 2 44.03 -9.76 -5.05
N THR A 3 43.97 -9.56 -6.36
CA THR A 3 42.88 -8.90 -7.09
C THR A 3 41.51 -9.50 -6.78
N ARG A 4 41.46 -10.79 -6.42
CA ARG A 4 40.25 -11.49 -5.96
C ARG A 4 39.71 -10.95 -4.63
N ALA A 5 40.57 -10.57 -3.69
CA ALA A 5 40.16 -10.02 -2.40
C ALA A 5 39.61 -8.59 -2.58
N ALA A 6 40.20 -7.79 -3.46
CA ALA A 6 39.73 -6.44 -3.76
C ALA A 6 38.33 -6.46 -4.42
N ALA A 7 38.08 -7.39 -5.35
CA ALA A 7 36.77 -7.55 -5.99
C ALA A 7 35.69 -8.02 -5.01
N ALA A 8 36.02 -8.93 -4.09
CA ALA A 8 35.08 -9.40 -3.06
C ALA A 8 34.69 -8.29 -2.07
N VAL A 9 35.64 -7.45 -1.65
CA VAL A 9 35.38 -6.30 -0.77
C VAL A 9 34.55 -5.23 -1.48
N LEU A 10 34.81 -4.97 -2.77
CA LEU A 10 34.01 -4.02 -3.55
C LEU A 10 32.57 -4.52 -3.74
N ALA A 11 32.39 -5.81 -4.01
CA ALA A 11 31.07 -6.43 -4.17
C ALA A 11 30.26 -6.41 -2.86
N LEU A 12 30.89 -6.71 -1.72
CA LEU A 12 30.25 -6.63 -0.41
C LEU A 12 29.89 -5.18 -0.04
N SER A 13 30.75 -4.22 -0.38
CA SER A 13 30.49 -2.79 -0.15
C SER A 13 29.34 -2.25 -1.00
N LEU A 14 29.22 -2.67 -2.26
CA LEU A 14 28.15 -2.24 -3.16
C LEU A 14 26.81 -2.91 -2.82
N CYS A 15 26.81 -4.18 -2.42
CA CYS A 15 25.61 -4.85 -1.91
C CYS A 15 25.10 -4.23 -0.60
N GLY A 16 25.99 -3.81 0.30
CA GLY A 16 25.61 -3.15 1.55
C GLY A 16 24.86 -1.83 1.34
N CYS A 17 25.23 -1.02 0.34
CA CYS A 17 24.53 0.23 0.03
C CYS A 17 23.13 -0.01 -0.56
N ALA A 18 22.96 -1.02 -1.40
CA ALA A 18 21.67 -1.36 -2.00
C ALA A 18 20.66 -1.82 -0.93
N ILE A 19 21.07 -2.74 -0.05
CA ILE A 19 20.23 -3.28 1.03
C ILE A 19 19.83 -2.19 2.02
N PHE A 20 20.75 -1.28 2.36
CA PHE A 20 20.48 -0.18 3.30
C PHE A 20 19.48 0.83 2.73
N SER A 21 19.64 1.24 1.46
CA SER A 21 18.71 2.15 0.80
C SER A 21 17.31 1.56 0.66
N GLU A 22 17.22 0.25 0.42
CA GLU A 22 15.97 -0.49 0.28
C GLU A 22 15.21 -0.62 1.61
N THR A 23 15.92 -0.96 2.68
CA THR A 23 15.33 -1.08 4.04
C THR A 23 14.86 0.29 4.56
N HIS A 24 15.59 1.36 4.26
CA HIS A 24 15.19 2.72 4.64
C HIS A 24 13.91 3.19 3.95
N GLY A 25 13.73 2.88 2.66
CA GLY A 25 12.51 3.23 1.93
C GLY A 25 11.26 2.57 2.49
N ILE A 26 11.34 1.29 2.88
CA ILE A 26 10.22 0.57 3.49
C ILE A 26 9.87 1.17 4.86
N GLN A 27 10.86 1.44 5.71
CA GLN A 27 10.65 2.01 7.04
C GLN A 27 10.04 3.42 7.00
N GLU A 28 10.43 4.25 6.03
CA GLU A 28 9.87 5.59 5.84
C GLU A 28 8.38 5.53 5.47
N VAL A 29 8.02 4.63 4.56
CA VAL A 29 6.63 4.38 4.16
C VAL A 29 5.79 3.95 5.37
N ASP A 30 6.28 2.99 6.17
CA ASP A 30 5.58 2.51 7.35
C ASP A 30 5.37 3.59 8.42
N ASN A 31 6.39 4.43 8.64
CA ASN A 31 6.30 5.55 9.58
C ASN A 31 5.30 6.61 9.09
N TRP A 32 5.26 6.86 7.79
CA TRP A 32 4.31 7.78 7.19
C TRP A 32 2.88 7.25 7.34
N VAL A 33 2.63 5.98 7.02
CA VAL A 33 1.30 5.35 7.19
C VAL A 33 0.84 5.47 8.64
N ARG A 34 1.69 5.14 9.61
CA ARG A 34 1.37 5.20 11.05
C ARG A 34 0.98 6.60 11.53
N SER A 35 1.54 7.65 10.91
CA SER A 35 1.25 9.04 11.29
C SER A 35 0.05 9.64 10.56
N HIS A 36 -0.27 9.14 9.35
CA HIS A 36 -1.29 9.75 8.48
C HIS A 36 -2.61 8.98 8.47
N GLU A 37 -2.60 7.66 8.70
CA GLU A 37 -3.82 6.88 8.78
C GLU A 37 -4.80 7.40 9.86
N PRO A 38 -4.34 7.80 11.07
CA PRO A 38 -5.23 8.41 12.06
C PRO A 38 -5.85 9.74 11.62
N LEU A 39 -5.20 10.47 10.71
CA LEU A 39 -5.75 11.70 10.13
C LEU A 39 -6.92 11.38 9.20
N ALA A 40 -6.82 10.30 8.43
CA ALA A 40 -7.91 9.81 7.59
C ALA A 40 -9.06 9.23 8.44
N GLU A 41 -8.74 8.43 9.46
CA GLU A 41 -9.74 7.88 10.39
C GLU A 41 -10.52 8.97 11.14
N SER A 42 -9.85 10.05 11.54
CA SER A 42 -10.49 11.21 12.21
C SER A 42 -11.16 12.20 11.25
N GLY A 43 -11.11 11.96 9.94
CA GLY A 43 -11.70 12.84 8.92
C GLY A 43 -10.93 14.16 8.69
N LYS A 44 -9.75 14.31 9.29
CA LYS A 44 -8.84 15.45 9.03
C LYS A 44 -8.13 15.35 7.67
N MET A 45 -8.15 14.16 7.07
CA MET A 45 -7.67 13.86 5.73
C MET A 45 -8.73 12.99 5.05
N LYS A 46 -8.90 13.14 3.73
CA LYS A 46 -9.75 12.23 2.96
C LYS A 46 -9.06 10.87 2.81
N TRP A 47 -9.84 9.80 2.79
CA TRP A 47 -9.30 8.46 2.55
C TRP A 47 -8.68 8.36 1.16
N SER A 48 -9.28 9.02 0.16
CA SER A 48 -8.75 9.05 -1.21
C SER A 48 -7.37 9.72 -1.26
N ASP A 49 -7.20 10.85 -0.56
CA ASP A 49 -5.91 11.55 -0.45
C ASP A 49 -4.86 10.70 0.28
N PHE A 50 -5.26 10.03 1.36
CA PHE A 50 -4.37 9.13 2.10
C PHE A 50 -3.84 8.00 1.21
N TYR A 51 -4.71 7.27 0.51
CA TYR A 51 -4.28 6.15 -0.34
C TYR A 51 -3.51 6.61 -1.58
N ALA A 52 -3.82 7.77 -2.15
CA ALA A 52 -3.04 8.35 -3.25
C ALA A 52 -1.61 8.66 -2.80
N GLN A 53 -1.45 9.35 -1.67
CA GLN A 53 -0.14 9.66 -1.08
C GLN A 53 0.63 8.41 -0.64
N TYR A 54 -0.08 7.36 -0.21
CA TYR A 54 0.53 6.07 0.09
C TYR A 54 1.07 5.41 -1.20
N LEU A 55 0.26 5.39 -2.26
CA LEU A 55 0.66 4.84 -3.56
C LEU A 55 1.89 5.56 -4.13
N GLU A 56 1.94 6.89 -4.07
CA GLU A 56 3.10 7.67 -4.51
C GLU A 56 4.38 7.25 -3.78
N ARG A 57 4.31 7.11 -2.46
CA ARG A 57 5.47 6.71 -1.64
C ARG A 57 5.92 5.28 -1.91
N VAL A 58 4.96 4.35 -2.03
CA VAL A 58 5.24 2.96 -2.39
C VAL A 58 5.85 2.85 -3.79
N SER A 59 5.38 3.65 -4.74
CA SER A 59 5.89 3.67 -6.11
C SER A 59 7.29 4.29 -6.20
N ALA A 60 7.63 5.21 -5.29
CA ALA A 60 8.97 5.78 -5.18
C ALA A 60 10.00 4.81 -4.56
N ALA A 61 9.55 3.74 -3.89
CA ALA A 61 10.39 2.70 -3.33
C ALA A 61 10.60 1.57 -4.37
N PRO A 62 11.80 1.39 -4.96
CA PRO A 62 12.02 0.52 -6.12
C PRO A 62 11.55 -0.93 -5.94
N VAL A 63 11.68 -1.49 -4.74
CA VAL A 63 11.36 -2.90 -4.46
C VAL A 63 9.87 -3.13 -4.22
N ILE A 64 9.15 -2.14 -3.71
CA ILE A 64 7.71 -2.25 -3.43
C ILE A 64 6.88 -1.91 -4.69
N SER A 65 7.45 -1.12 -5.61
CA SER A 65 6.78 -0.69 -6.84
C SER A 65 6.36 -1.82 -7.79
N GLN A 66 6.95 -3.02 -7.66
CA GLN A 66 6.57 -4.21 -8.43
C GLN A 66 5.65 -5.17 -7.66
N SER A 67 5.32 -4.83 -6.41
CA SER A 67 4.50 -5.69 -5.55
C SER A 67 3.00 -5.54 -5.89
N PRO A 68 2.20 -6.61 -5.78
CA PRO A 68 0.73 -6.58 -5.81
C PRO A 68 0.09 -5.58 -4.84
N VAL A 69 0.85 -5.05 -3.87
CA VAL A 69 0.47 -3.93 -3.01
C VAL A 69 0.05 -2.69 -3.80
N VAL A 70 0.74 -2.36 -4.91
CA VAL A 70 0.44 -1.17 -5.73
C VAL A 70 -0.99 -1.22 -6.28
N GLU A 71 -1.37 -2.38 -6.81
CA GLU A 71 -2.72 -2.60 -7.33
C GLU A 71 -3.78 -2.48 -6.23
N ARG A 72 -3.49 -2.98 -5.02
CA ARG A 72 -4.41 -2.85 -3.86
C ARG A 72 -4.59 -1.41 -3.44
N LEU A 73 -3.54 -0.60 -3.48
CA LEU A 73 -3.68 0.82 -3.22
C LEU A 73 -4.55 1.49 -4.29
N GLY A 74 -4.43 1.11 -5.57
CA GLY A 74 -5.36 1.54 -6.62
C GLY A 74 -6.83 1.17 -6.34
N ILE A 75 -7.08 -0.03 -5.84
CA ILE A 75 -8.42 -0.48 -5.42
C ILE A 75 -8.92 0.38 -4.25
N MET A 76 -8.08 0.65 -3.25
CA MET A 76 -8.45 1.46 -2.09
C MET A 76 -8.72 2.93 -2.44
N ILE A 77 -7.97 3.52 -3.37
CA ILE A 77 -8.27 4.86 -3.90
C ILE A 77 -9.68 4.88 -4.50
N THR A 78 -10.03 3.87 -5.30
CA THR A 78 -11.36 3.76 -5.91
C THR A 78 -12.46 3.57 -4.85
N ALA A 79 -12.24 2.68 -3.88
CA ALA A 79 -13.17 2.44 -2.78
C ALA A 79 -13.40 3.71 -1.94
N ALA A 80 -12.32 4.44 -1.61
CA ALA A 80 -12.39 5.69 -0.86
C ALA A 80 -13.19 6.76 -1.62
N LEU A 81 -12.96 6.92 -2.92
CA LEU A 81 -13.73 7.85 -3.74
C LEU A 81 -15.21 7.50 -3.80
N PHE A 82 -15.57 6.21 -3.82
CA PHE A 82 -16.97 5.80 -3.77
C PHE A 82 -17.59 6.02 -2.40
N TYR A 83 -16.86 5.77 -1.33
CA TYR A 83 -17.30 6.05 0.03
C TYR A 83 -17.56 7.55 0.23
N GLU A 84 -16.60 8.39 -0.16
CA GLU A 84 -16.68 9.85 -0.05
C GLU A 84 -17.81 10.46 -0.89
N ARG A 85 -18.21 9.79 -1.98
CA ARG A 85 -19.35 10.17 -2.83
C ARG A 85 -20.67 9.54 -2.39
N GLY A 86 -20.69 8.78 -1.30
CA GLY A 86 -21.88 8.08 -0.80
C GLY A 86 -22.39 6.96 -1.71
N ARG A 87 -21.52 6.41 -2.58
CA ARG A 87 -21.84 5.27 -3.46
C ARG A 87 -21.67 3.91 -2.77
N ILE A 88 -20.82 3.86 -1.76
CA ILE A 88 -20.72 2.75 -0.81
C ILE A 88 -20.81 3.34 0.59
N ASP A 89 -21.37 2.60 1.52
CA ASP A 89 -21.48 3.02 2.92
C ASP A 89 -20.18 2.72 3.70
N ARG A 90 -20.18 3.09 4.98
CA ARG A 90 -19.03 2.86 5.86
C ARG A 90 -18.72 1.36 6.01
N ALA A 91 -19.75 0.51 6.13
CA ALA A 91 -19.58 -0.92 6.31
C ALA A 91 -18.94 -1.57 5.06
N GLY A 92 -19.39 -1.20 3.87
CA GLY A 92 -18.80 -1.63 2.61
C GLY A 92 -17.34 -1.19 2.49
N PHE A 93 -17.04 0.07 2.83
CA PHE A 93 -15.67 0.57 2.82
C PHE A 93 -14.75 -0.16 3.83
N ASP A 94 -15.18 -0.29 5.08
CA ASP A 94 -14.42 -0.98 6.14
C ASP A 94 -14.19 -2.47 5.80
N SER A 95 -15.13 -3.12 5.12
CA SER A 95 -14.97 -4.51 4.65
C SER A 95 -13.81 -4.66 3.67
N ILE A 96 -13.72 -3.75 2.69
CA ILE A 96 -12.63 -3.74 1.70
C ILE A 96 -11.30 -3.44 2.40
N GLN A 97 -11.28 -2.44 3.28
CA GLN A 97 -10.10 -2.06 4.06
C GLN A 97 -9.61 -3.22 4.94
N GLY A 98 -10.51 -3.98 5.55
CA GLY A 98 -10.20 -5.17 6.34
C GLY A 98 -9.50 -6.27 5.52
N ILE A 99 -9.94 -6.50 4.28
CA ILE A 99 -9.26 -7.42 3.36
C ILE A 99 -7.85 -6.90 3.06
N VAL A 100 -7.71 -5.64 2.66
CA VAL A 100 -6.39 -5.09 2.29
C VAL A 100 -5.42 -5.13 3.46
N ARG A 101 -5.84 -4.75 4.67
CA ARG A 101 -5.03 -4.82 5.90
C ARG A 101 -4.61 -6.26 6.22
N LYS A 102 -5.52 -7.23 6.10
CA LYS A 102 -5.22 -8.65 6.37
C LYS A 102 -4.12 -9.21 5.48
N TYR A 103 -4.06 -8.76 4.23
CA TYR A 103 -3.10 -9.26 3.25
C TYR A 103 -1.92 -8.30 3.04
N GLN A 104 -1.79 -7.21 3.79
CA GLN A 104 -0.84 -6.12 3.51
C GLN A 104 0.62 -6.58 3.37
N THR A 105 1.02 -7.61 4.13
CA THR A 105 2.37 -8.18 4.13
C THR A 105 2.54 -9.37 3.18
N LEU A 106 1.46 -9.82 2.54
CA LEU A 106 1.47 -10.94 1.62
C LEU A 106 1.54 -10.43 0.19
N ASP A 107 2.57 -10.87 -0.53
CA ASP A 107 2.72 -10.70 -1.98
C ASP A 107 1.86 -11.77 -2.69
N ASP A 108 0.54 -11.63 -2.54
CA ASP A 108 -0.44 -12.58 -3.08
C ASP A 108 -1.44 -11.86 -4.01
N PRO A 109 -1.38 -12.10 -5.33
CA PRO A 109 -2.34 -11.56 -6.30
C PRO A 109 -3.80 -11.93 -6.00
N ALA A 110 -4.07 -13.05 -5.32
CA ALA A 110 -5.42 -13.44 -4.93
C ALA A 110 -6.06 -12.42 -3.96
N ALA A 111 -5.25 -11.74 -3.14
CA ALA A 111 -5.74 -10.66 -2.28
C ALA A 111 -6.33 -9.50 -3.09
N ASN A 112 -5.77 -9.20 -4.27
CA ASN A 112 -6.26 -8.15 -5.16
C ASN A 112 -7.65 -8.52 -5.71
N LEU A 113 -7.84 -9.80 -6.08
CA LEU A 113 -9.13 -10.32 -6.52
C LEU A 113 -10.19 -10.26 -5.41
N LEU A 114 -9.82 -10.59 -4.17
CA LEU A 114 -10.70 -10.48 -3.01
C LEU A 114 -11.12 -9.04 -2.75
N ALA A 115 -10.17 -8.09 -2.77
CA ALA A 115 -10.46 -6.67 -2.59
C ALA A 115 -11.37 -6.12 -3.70
N ARG A 116 -11.11 -6.47 -4.97
CA ARG A 116 -11.98 -6.11 -6.11
C ARG A 116 -13.38 -6.69 -5.96
N SER A 117 -13.48 -7.96 -5.58
CA SER A 117 -14.77 -8.63 -5.39
C SER A 117 -15.59 -7.99 -4.27
N ALA A 118 -14.93 -7.59 -3.17
CA ALA A 118 -15.58 -6.85 -2.09
C ALA A 118 -16.06 -5.47 -2.54
N LEU A 119 -15.27 -4.74 -3.33
CA LEU A 119 -15.66 -3.45 -3.91
C LEU A 119 -16.90 -3.59 -4.81
N VAL A 120 -16.91 -4.59 -5.70
CA VAL A 120 -18.06 -4.86 -6.58
C VAL A 120 -19.30 -5.19 -5.76
N ARG A 121 -19.16 -6.01 -4.71
CA ARG A 121 -20.28 -6.34 -3.82
C ARG A 121 -20.83 -5.12 -3.09
N ALA A 122 -19.95 -4.26 -2.57
CA ALA A 122 -20.32 -3.04 -1.88
C ALA A 122 -21.09 -2.08 -2.81
N LEU A 123 -20.74 -2.02 -4.10
CA LEU A 123 -21.45 -1.21 -5.08
C LEU A 123 -22.81 -1.79 -5.50
N GLY A 124 -22.99 -3.10 -5.41
CA GLY A 124 -24.24 -3.79 -5.73
C GLY A 124 -25.21 -3.89 -4.56
N SER A 125 -24.74 -3.58 -3.36
CA SER A 125 -25.56 -3.45 -2.16
C SER A 125 -26.19 -2.07 -2.22
N GLU A 126 -27.51 -1.98 -2.37
CA GLU A 126 -28.19 -0.67 -2.29
C GLU A 126 -27.85 -0.06 -0.91
N PRO A 127 -27.38 1.20 -0.86
CA PRO A 127 -27.25 1.88 0.41
C PRO A 127 -28.67 2.05 0.95
N ASP A 128 -28.97 1.45 2.11
CA ASP A 128 -30.22 1.66 2.85
C ASP A 128 -30.45 3.18 2.94
N ARG A 129 -31.40 3.68 2.13
CA ARG A 129 -31.78 5.09 2.03
C ARG A 129 -33.00 5.36 2.89
#